data_AF-A0A318S0Z1-F1
#
_entry.id   AF-A0A318S0Z1-F1
#
_cell.length_a   1.000
_cell.length_b   1.000
_cell.length_c   1.000
_cell.angle_alpha   90.00
_cell.angle_beta   90.00
_cell.angle_gamma   90.00
#
_symmetry.space_group_name_H-M   'P 1'
#
loop_
_entity.id
_entity.type
_entity.pdbx_description
1 polymer ?
#
loop_
_entity_poly.entity_id
_entity_poly.type
_entity_poly.pdbx_seq_one_letter_code
_entity_poly.pdbx_strand_id
1 'polypeptide(L)'
;MGTSRNFASLVARVILGVIFIFHGWQKLHTNGISATEAFFKSLDIPFPKAAAWYSALVEFGGGILLILGVLMPLVSLLLIADMIGAIFYAHIDKGFWNADGGYELPLALIAGLVAVGLAETGRTGADGYFTSRRRNRV
;
A
#
# COMPACT_ATOMS: atom_id res chain seq x y z
N MET A 1 2.88 -19.40 19.79
CA MET A 1 2.07 -18.40 19.05
C MET A 1 1.19 -19.14 18.07
N GLY A 2 -0.08 -18.77 17.91
CA GLY A 2 -1.03 -19.51 17.07
C GLY A 2 -0.70 -19.35 15.59
N THR A 3 -0.38 -20.46 14.91
CA THR A 3 -0.12 -20.55 13.47
C THR A 3 -1.17 -19.82 12.62
N SER A 4 -2.42 -19.79 13.09
CA SER A 4 -3.56 -19.12 12.44
C SER A 4 -3.38 -17.62 12.26
N ARG A 5 -2.85 -16.89 13.25
CA ARG A 5 -2.66 -15.43 13.16
C ARG A 5 -1.58 -15.07 12.13
N ASN A 6 -0.48 -15.82 12.12
CA ASN A 6 0.60 -15.61 11.16
C ASN A 6 0.14 -15.91 9.74
N PHE A 7 -0.66 -16.96 9.56
CA PHE A 7 -1.22 -17.31 8.26
C PHE A 7 -2.22 -16.26 7.77
N ALA A 8 -3.14 -15.79 8.61
CA ALA A 8 -4.10 -14.75 8.26
C ALA A 8 -3.40 -13.44 7.84
N SER A 9 -2.39 -13.03 8.60
CA SER A 9 -1.56 -11.86 8.27
C SER A 9 -0.84 -12.03 6.94
N LEU A 10 -0.23 -13.19 6.69
CA LEU A 10 0.46 -13.48 5.42
C LEU A 10 -0.51 -13.39 4.24
N VAL A 11 -1.69 -14.02 4.34
CA VAL A 11 -2.71 -13.97 3.28
C VAL A 11 -3.13 -12.53 3.00
N ALA A 12 -3.41 -11.75 4.05
CA ALA A 12 -3.76 -10.33 3.90
C ALA A 12 -2.64 -9.53 3.24
N ARG A 13 -1.37 -9.70 3.66
CA ARG A 13 -0.22 -9.03 3.05
C ARG A 13 -0.01 -9.41 1.59
N VAL A 14 -0.21 -10.69 1.23
CA VAL A 14 -0.13 -11.16 -0.15
C VAL A 14 -1.19 -10.48 -1.01
N ILE A 15 -2.45 -10.51 -0.59
CA ILE A 15 -3.56 -9.94 -1.37
C ILE A 15 -3.38 -8.42 -1.53
N LEU A 16 -3.15 -7.70 -0.42
CA LEU A 16 -2.92 -6.25 -0.46
C LEU A 16 -1.71 -5.91 -1.33
N GLY A 17 -0.60 -6.63 -1.15
CA GLY A 17 0.62 -6.40 -1.90
C GLY A 17 0.44 -6.64 -3.40
N VAL A 18 -0.30 -7.67 -3.80
CA VAL A 18 -0.64 -7.94 -5.21
C VAL A 18 -1.44 -6.79 -5.81
N ILE A 19 -2.46 -6.29 -5.10
CA ILE A 19 -3.26 -5.15 -5.57
C ILE A 19 -2.36 -3.94 -5.85
N PHE A 20 -1.51 -3.56 -4.88
CA PHE A 20 -0.58 -2.44 -5.05
C PHE A 20 0.44 -2.68 -6.16
N ILE A 21 0.97 -3.90 -6.31
CA ILE A 21 1.88 -4.25 -7.41
C ILE A 21 1.21 -4.01 -8.76
N PHE A 22 -0.04 -4.44 -8.95
CA PHE A 22 -0.73 -4.25 -10.21
C PHE A 22 -1.00 -2.77 -10.51
N HIS A 23 -1.43 -1.96 -9.53
CA HIS A 23 -1.62 -0.52 -9.71
C HIS A 23 -0.29 0.20 -10.01
N GLY A 24 0.77 -0.12 -9.26
CA GLY A 24 2.10 0.44 -9.50
C GLY A 24 2.67 0.03 -10.86
N TRP A 25 2.47 -1.22 -11.27
CA TRP A 25 2.88 -1.73 -12.59
C TRP A 25 2.16 -1.01 -13.73
N GLN A 26 0.87 -0.73 -13.56
CA GLN A 26 0.12 0.08 -14.53
C GLN A 26 0.75 1.48 -14.67
N LYS A 27 1.10 2.12 -13.56
CA LYS A 27 1.72 3.46 -13.57
C LYS A 27 3.14 3.44 -14.16
N LEU A 28 3.92 2.39 -13.92
CA LEU A 28 5.30 2.28 -14.41
C LEU A 28 5.38 1.84 -15.88
N HIS A 29 4.56 0.88 -16.28
CA HIS A 29 4.76 0.16 -17.54
C HIS A 29 3.53 0.17 -18.46
N THR A 30 2.34 -0.20 -17.98
CA THR A 30 1.15 -0.32 -18.86
C THR A 30 0.70 1.03 -19.42
N ASN A 31 0.56 2.04 -18.55
CA ASN A 31 0.23 3.41 -18.93
C ASN A 31 1.52 4.23 -19.10
N GLY A 32 2.52 3.93 -18.26
CA GLY A 32 3.75 4.69 -18.15
C GLY A 32 3.61 5.97 -17.32
N ILE A 33 4.75 6.46 -16.83
CA ILE A 33 4.79 7.62 -15.92
C ILE A 33 4.24 8.88 -16.59
N SER A 34 4.53 9.11 -17.87
CA SER A 34 4.06 10.31 -18.58
C SER A 34 2.52 10.37 -18.67
N ALA A 35 1.86 9.23 -18.89
CA ALA A 35 0.40 9.17 -18.90
C ALA A 35 -0.19 9.36 -17.49
N THR A 36 0.46 8.78 -16.48
CA THR A 36 0.07 8.96 -15.07
C THR A 36 0.22 10.42 -14.62
N GLU A 37 1.32 11.08 -15.00
CA GLU A 37 1.54 12.51 -14.76
C GLU A 37 0.45 13.37 -15.41
N ALA A 38 0.10 13.08 -16.67
CA ALA A 38 -0.97 13.79 -17.37
C ALA A 38 -2.33 13.61 -16.68
N PHE A 39 -2.63 12.39 -16.23
CA PHE A 39 -3.84 12.10 -15.46
C PHE A 39 -3.84 12.85 -14.13
N PHE A 40 -2.75 12.79 -13.36
CA PHE A 40 -2.65 13.50 -12.08
C PHE A 40 -2.76 15.02 -12.25
N LYS A 41 -2.23 15.56 -13.35
CA LYS A 41 -2.42 16.97 -13.71
C LYS A 41 -3.89 17.31 -13.99
N SER A 42 -4.65 16.41 -14.61
CA SER A 42 -6.10 16.62 -14.84
C SER A 42 -6.94 16.55 -13.56
N LEU A 43 -6.38 16.02 -12.47
CA LEU A 43 -6.99 15.98 -11.14
C LEU A 43 -6.50 17.12 -10.23
N ASP A 44 -5.78 18.10 -10.79
CA ASP A 44 -5.19 19.22 -10.06
C ASP A 44 -4.28 18.80 -8.88
N ILE A 45 -3.65 17.62 -8.98
CA ILE A 45 -2.70 17.15 -7.98
C ILE A 45 -1.44 18.02 -8.01
N PRO A 46 -1.01 18.59 -6.86
CA PRO A 46 0.22 19.37 -6.79
C PRO A 46 1.45 18.55 -7.19
N PHE A 47 2.37 19.16 -7.95
CA PHE A 47 3.60 18.52 -8.44
C PHE A 47 3.33 17.16 -9.13
N PRO A 48 2.52 17.12 -10.20
CA PRO A 48 1.95 15.88 -10.74
C PRO A 48 3.02 14.85 -11.16
N LYS A 49 4.17 15.32 -11.64
CA LYS A 49 5.32 14.47 -11.97
C LYS A 49 5.90 13.76 -10.74
N ALA A 50 6.09 14.49 -9.64
CA ALA A 50 6.62 13.93 -8.40
C ALA A 50 5.61 12.97 -7.77
N ALA A 51 4.33 13.35 -7.79
CA ALA A 51 3.24 12.49 -7.31
C ALA A 51 3.12 11.19 -8.13
N ALA A 52 3.24 11.26 -9.46
CA ALA A 52 3.20 10.07 -10.33
C ALA A 52 4.35 9.10 -10.02
N TRP A 53 5.58 9.61 -9.87
CA TRP A 53 6.72 8.78 -9.47
C TRP A 53 6.58 8.21 -8.06
N TYR A 54 6.12 9.03 -7.11
CA TYR A 54 5.83 8.58 -5.75
C TYR A 54 4.84 7.42 -5.76
N SER A 55 3.65 7.62 -6.33
CA SER A 55 2.58 6.61 -6.33
C SER A 55 3.04 5.34 -7.05
N ALA A 56 3.66 5.46 -8.22
CA ALA A 56 4.13 4.31 -8.98
C ALA A 56 5.17 3.46 -8.22
N LEU A 57 6.18 4.10 -7.61
CA LEU A 57 7.25 3.40 -6.90
C LEU A 57 6.79 2.87 -5.54
N VAL A 58 5.97 3.64 -4.82
CA VAL A 58 5.45 3.24 -3.50
C VAL A 58 4.46 2.10 -3.64
N GLU A 59 3.53 2.15 -4.61
CA GLU A 59 2.61 1.04 -4.84
C GLU A 59 3.35 -0.22 -5.30
N PHE A 60 4.22 -0.10 -6.31
CA PHE A 60 4.91 -1.27 -6.84
C PHE A 60 5.92 -1.86 -5.84
N GLY A 61 6.86 -1.04 -5.37
CA GLY A 61 7.91 -1.46 -4.44
C GLY A 61 7.35 -1.76 -3.05
N GLY A 62 6.43 -0.92 -2.56
CA GLY A 62 5.77 -1.14 -1.27
C GLY A 62 4.90 -2.39 -1.28
N GLY A 63 4.20 -2.69 -2.38
CA GLY A 63 3.47 -3.95 -2.53
C GLY A 63 4.39 -5.17 -2.39
N ILE A 64 5.57 -5.16 -3.04
CA ILE A 64 6.57 -6.23 -2.90
C ILE A 64 7.06 -6.34 -1.44
N LEU A 65 7.44 -5.22 -0.83
CA LEU A 65 7.95 -5.21 0.55
C LEU A 65 6.89 -5.66 1.57
N LEU A 66 5.61 -5.36 1.32
CA LEU A 66 4.50 -5.81 2.14
C LEU A 66 4.36 -7.35 2.12
N ILE A 67 4.46 -7.96 0.93
CA ILE A 67 4.45 -9.42 0.77
C ILE A 67 5.61 -10.05 1.53
N LEU A 68 6.81 -9.50 1.36
CA LEU A 68 8.02 -9.97 2.06
C LEU A 68 7.95 -9.74 3.57
N GLY A 69 7.15 -8.77 4.03
CA GLY A 69 6.98 -8.42 5.43
C GLY A 69 8.21 -7.71 6.01
N VAL A 70 8.81 -6.84 5.21
CA VAL A 70 10.04 -6.09 5.53
C VAL A 70 9.72 -4.60 5.55
N LEU A 71 10.25 -3.87 6.53
CA LEU A 71 9.99 -2.44 6.73
C LEU A 71 8.48 -2.13 6.80
N MET A 72 7.69 -3.04 7.36
CA MET A 72 6.23 -2.96 7.29
C MET A 72 5.63 -1.64 7.78
N PRO A 73 6.04 -1.04 8.92
CA PRO A 73 5.40 0.19 9.37
C PRO A 73 5.67 1.35 8.41
N LEU A 74 6.89 1.44 7.88
CA LEU A 74 7.25 2.47 6.90
C LEU A 74 6.48 2.28 5.60
N VAL A 75 6.50 1.05 5.06
CA VAL A 75 5.81 0.70 3.81
C VAL A 75 4.30 0.98 3.91
N SER A 76 3.68 0.57 5.01
CA SER A 76 2.25 0.79 5.22
C SER A 76 1.90 2.27 5.39
N LEU A 77 2.73 3.07 6.07
CA LEU A 77 2.50 4.52 6.15
C LEU A 77 2.56 5.20 4.78
N LEU A 78 3.52 4.83 3.94
CA LEU A 78 3.64 5.36 2.59
C LEU A 78 2.44 4.98 1.71
N LEU A 79 2.03 3.70 1.74
CA LEU A 79 0.86 3.22 1.01
C LEU A 79 -0.45 3.84 1.53
N ILE A 80 -0.59 4.06 2.85
CA ILE A 80 -1.74 4.75 3.42
C ILE A 80 -1.78 6.21 2.93
N ALA A 81 -0.65 6.91 2.95
CA ALA A 81 -0.58 8.28 2.44
C ALA A 81 -0.93 8.36 0.95
N ASP A 82 -0.50 7.38 0.16
CA ASP A 82 -0.87 7.25 -1.26
C ASP A 82 -2.38 7.05 -1.43
N MET A 83 -3.00 6.14 -0.67
CA MET A 83 -4.45 5.93 -0.71
C MET A 83 -5.25 7.14 -0.22
N ILE A 84 -4.77 7.88 0.78
CA ILE A 84 -5.39 9.14 1.21
C ILE A 84 -5.38 10.14 0.04
N GLY A 85 -4.25 10.28 -0.66
CA GLY A 85 -4.15 11.10 -1.86
C GLY A 85 -5.14 10.65 -2.94
N ALA A 86 -5.18 9.35 -3.24
CA ALA A 86 -6.13 8.80 -4.21
C ALA A 86 -7.58 9.14 -3.83
N ILE A 87 -7.97 8.99 -2.56
CA ILE A 87 -9.30 9.34 -2.07
C ILE A 87 -9.61 10.80 -2.37
N PHE A 88 -8.77 11.73 -1.89
CA PHE A 88 -9.06 13.16 -1.99
C PHE A 88 -9.09 13.68 -3.43
N TYR A 89 -8.20 13.21 -4.29
CA TYR A 89 -8.07 13.78 -5.64
C TYR A 89 -8.84 13.01 -6.72
N ALA A 90 -9.07 11.71 -6.54
CA ALA A 90 -9.63 10.87 -7.62
C ALA A 90 -11.00 10.26 -7.30
N HIS A 91 -11.40 10.18 -6.02
CA HIS A 91 -12.54 9.36 -5.60
C HIS A 91 -13.57 10.07 -4.69
N ILE A 92 -13.21 11.12 -3.95
CA ILE A 92 -14.09 11.69 -2.91
C ILE A 92 -15.42 12.22 -3.47
N ASP A 93 -15.37 12.89 -4.62
CA ASP A 93 -16.55 13.48 -5.27
C ASP A 93 -17.44 12.45 -5.97
N LYS A 94 -16.95 11.21 -6.13
CA LYS A 94 -17.69 10.08 -6.72
C LYS A 94 -18.49 9.29 -5.68
N GLY A 95 -18.41 9.69 -4.40
CA GLY A 95 -19.11 9.02 -3.31
C GLY A 95 -18.45 7.71 -2.88
N PHE A 96 -19.19 6.87 -2.18
CA PHE A 96 -18.65 5.67 -1.54
C PHE A 96 -18.38 4.54 -2.55
N TRP A 97 -19.35 4.21 -3.40
CA TRP A 97 -19.36 2.95 -4.15
C TRP A 97 -18.27 2.82 -5.19
N ASN A 98 -17.50 1.73 -5.14
CA ASN A 98 -16.43 1.49 -6.11
C ASN A 98 -16.93 1.36 -7.56
N ALA A 99 -18.19 0.90 -7.77
CA ALA A 99 -18.81 0.79 -9.09
C ALA A 99 -18.92 2.15 -9.81
N ASP A 100 -19.10 3.22 -9.06
CA ASP A 100 -19.16 4.60 -9.56
C ASP A 100 -17.76 5.27 -9.57
N GLY A 101 -16.71 4.50 -9.26
CA GLY A 101 -15.37 5.01 -9.03
C GLY A 101 -15.20 5.72 -7.68
N GLY A 102 -16.02 5.40 -6.69
CA GLY A 102 -15.94 5.94 -5.33
C GLY A 102 -14.76 5.42 -4.49
N TYR A 103 -14.71 5.84 -3.23
CA TYR A 103 -13.55 5.63 -2.34
C TYR A 103 -13.58 4.35 -1.48
N GLU A 104 -14.58 3.46 -1.66
CA GLU A 104 -14.72 2.19 -0.93
C GLU A 104 -13.45 1.32 -0.96
N LEU A 105 -12.86 1.11 -2.15
CA LEU A 105 -11.66 0.27 -2.29
C LEU A 105 -10.43 0.91 -1.62
N PRO A 106 -10.04 2.16 -1.90
CA PRO A 106 -8.94 2.82 -1.19
C PRO A 106 -9.10 2.79 0.34
N LEU A 107 -10.34 2.98 0.84
CA LEU A 107 -10.62 2.92 2.27
C LEU A 107 -10.40 1.51 2.84
N ALA A 108 -10.83 0.47 2.13
CA ALA A 108 -10.59 -0.92 2.51
C ALA A 108 -9.09 -1.26 2.52
N LEU A 109 -8.33 -0.75 1.55
CA LEU A 109 -6.87 -0.92 1.49
C LEU A 109 -6.19 -0.25 2.68
N ILE A 110 -6.60 0.97 3.06
CA ILE A 110 -6.10 1.64 4.28
C ILE A 110 -6.36 0.79 5.52
N ALA A 111 -7.59 0.27 5.70
CA ALA A 111 -7.92 -0.57 6.85
C ALA A 111 -7.05 -1.83 6.90
N GLY A 112 -6.83 -2.48 5.77
CA GLY A 112 -5.94 -3.63 5.64
C GLY A 112 -4.48 -3.29 6.01
N LEU A 113 -3.95 -2.17 5.51
CA LEU A 113 -2.61 -1.70 5.81
C LEU A 113 -2.41 -1.37 7.30
N VAL A 114 -3.42 -0.76 7.94
CA VAL A 114 -3.39 -0.53 9.39
C VAL A 114 -3.33 -1.87 10.14
N ALA A 115 -4.17 -2.83 9.74
CA ALA A 115 -4.24 -4.13 10.38
C ALA A 115 -2.92 -4.92 10.28
N VAL A 116 -2.32 -5.03 9.09
CA VAL A 116 -1.12 -5.86 8.89
C VAL A 116 0.19 -5.11 9.12
N GLY A 117 0.22 -3.80 8.87
CA GLY A 117 1.43 -2.98 8.89
C GLY A 117 1.71 -2.29 10.22
N LEU A 118 0.66 -1.81 10.88
CA LEU A 118 0.78 -0.99 12.10
C LEU A 118 0.35 -1.74 13.37
N ALA A 119 -0.68 -2.59 13.30
CA ALA A 119 -1.17 -3.32 14.47
C ALA A 119 -0.36 -4.60 14.77
N GLU A 120 0.31 -5.18 13.77
CA GLU A 120 1.06 -6.44 13.92
C GLU A 120 2.58 -6.30 13.84
N THR A 121 3.09 -5.07 13.82
CA THR A 121 4.49 -4.78 13.54
C THR A 121 5.42 -5.44 14.56
N GLY A 122 6.45 -6.15 14.07
CA GLY A 122 7.41 -6.89 14.89
C GLY A 122 6.95 -8.27 15.38
N ARG A 123 5.76 -8.76 14.99
CA ARG A 123 5.22 -10.07 15.45
C ARG A 123 4.98 -11.10 14.34
N THR A 124 4.63 -10.70 13.13
CA THR A 124 4.13 -11.61 12.07
C THR A 124 4.82 -11.47 10.70
N GLY A 125 5.80 -10.56 10.56
CA GLY A 125 6.64 -10.35 9.37
C GLY A 125 8.12 -10.68 9.58
N ALA A 126 8.94 -10.56 8.53
CA ALA A 126 10.39 -10.76 8.60
C ALA A 126 11.05 -9.82 9.63
N ASP A 127 10.50 -8.61 9.79
CA ASP A 127 10.93 -7.65 10.84
C ASP A 127 10.87 -8.26 12.26
N GLY A 128 9.88 -9.12 12.53
CA GLY A 128 9.70 -9.80 13.81
C GLY A 128 10.71 -10.92 14.05
N TYR A 129 11.15 -11.60 12.98
CA TYR A 129 12.17 -12.65 13.07
C TYR A 129 13.50 -12.11 13.60
N PHE A 130 13.97 -10.97 13.08
CA PHE A 130 15.22 -10.34 13.54
C PHE A 130 15.11 -9.79 14.97
N THR A 131 13.95 -9.22 15.32
CA THR A 131 13.72 -8.67 16.66
C THR A 131 13.71 -9.77 17.74
N SER A 132 13.11 -10.93 17.45
CA SER A 132 13.05 -12.05 18.39
C SER A 132 14.43 -12.67 18.71
N ARG A 133 15.35 -12.73 17.74
CA ARG A 133 16.71 -13.25 17.96
C ARG A 133 17.58 -12.34 18.82
N ARG A 134 17.34 -11.04 18.79
CA ARG A 134 18.10 -10.09 19.60
C ARG A 134 17.75 -10.20 21.08
N ARG A 135 16.49 -10.52 21.41
CA ARG A 135 16.00 -10.71 22.79
C ARG A 135 16.44 -12.04 23.43
N ASN A 136 16.75 -13.07 22.64
CA ASN A 136 17.23 -14.36 23.14
C ASN A 136 18.76 -14.43 23.29
N ARG A 137 19.49 -13.34 22.99
CA ARG A 137 20.96 -13.25 23.13
C ARG A 137 21.41 -12.32 24.27
N VAL A 138 20.45 -11.78 25.04
CA VAL A 138 20.66 -10.99 26.27
C VAL A 138 20.07 -11.78 27.42
#